data_AF-A0A453IKI9-F1
#
_entry.id   AF-A0A453IKI9-F1
#
_cell.length_a   1.000
_cell.length_b   1.000
_cell.length_c   1.000
_cell.angle_alpha   90.00
_cell.angle_beta   90.00
_cell.angle_gamma   90.00
#
_symmetry.space_group_name_H-M   'P 1'
#
loop_
_entity.id
_entity.type
_entity.pdbx_description
1 polymer ?
#
loop_
_entity_poly.entity_id
_entity_poly.type
_entity_poly.pdbx_seq_one_letter_code
_entity_poly.pdbx_strand_id
1 'polypeptide(L)'
;IHALREEDIDEKFFKALLHVQEIHSNCKVLLRTHHQRAGLELMDMMSVYQEGAYERLCRWVQVECKKPGDTDNPEVSELLKKAVRCLKERPVLFKYCAEEVANMRHHALFRQFISALTRGGPGGLPRPIEVHAHDPLRYVGDMLGWLHQALASERELIAALLDPDAISDSGPANHRHSVREGDSSKGESDFTFVLDRIFEGACRPFKVRVEQVLQSQPSLIVSYKLSNTLEFYGYTISELLGVDTALCNTIWSLRDATQRTFFNILKSRGEKLLRYPPLVAVDLSPPPAVREGVSLLLELISTYNSMMVSASGKGLNFDPVISAILDPIIQMCEQAAEAQKSKGALARRGRTSSEPIGSKRDSISVDAILSKKSSTSVLIMKLIAFSVNVDCQVRCHT
;
A
#
# COMPACT_ATOMS: atom_id res chain seq x y z
N ILE A 1 25.45 16.91 -42.65
CA ILE A 1 26.67 16.36 -42.01
C ILE A 1 27.25 17.33 -40.98
N HIS A 2 27.55 18.60 -41.32
CA HIS A 2 28.11 19.57 -40.35
C HIS A 2 27.20 19.76 -39.10
N ALA A 3 25.89 19.92 -39.29
CA ALA A 3 24.91 20.00 -38.19
C ALA A 3 24.85 18.74 -37.28
N LEU A 4 25.29 17.57 -37.76
CA LEU A 4 25.39 16.36 -36.92
C LEU A 4 26.67 16.34 -36.06
N ARG A 5 27.65 17.20 -36.40
CA ARG A 5 28.97 17.30 -35.77
C ARG A 5 29.14 18.55 -34.89
N GLU A 6 28.28 19.57 -35.02
CA GLU A 6 28.22 20.73 -34.12
C GLU A 6 27.93 20.30 -32.66
N GLU A 7 28.01 21.16 -31.65
CA GLU A 7 27.75 20.75 -30.24
C GLU A 7 26.28 20.84 -29.82
N ASP A 8 25.51 21.74 -30.41
CA ASP A 8 24.12 22.00 -30.03
C ASP A 8 23.13 21.04 -30.71
N ILE A 9 22.12 20.61 -29.95
CA ILE A 9 20.97 19.86 -30.48
C ILE A 9 19.82 20.82 -30.72
N ASP A 10 19.58 21.15 -31.98
CA ASP A 10 18.54 22.07 -32.44
C ASP A 10 17.67 21.44 -33.55
N GLU A 11 16.78 22.22 -34.14
CA GLU A 11 15.99 21.73 -35.28
C GLU A 11 16.83 21.29 -36.48
N LYS A 12 18.00 21.90 -36.69
CA LYS A 12 18.89 21.57 -37.82
C LYS A 12 19.51 20.21 -37.62
N PHE A 13 19.86 19.85 -36.39
CA PHE A 13 20.29 18.49 -36.04
C PHE A 13 19.25 17.45 -36.47
N PHE A 14 17.98 17.63 -36.07
CA PHE A 14 16.91 16.69 -36.43
C PHE A 14 16.65 16.62 -37.94
N LYS A 15 16.66 17.77 -38.64
CA LYS A 15 16.54 17.82 -40.11
C LYS A 15 17.69 17.07 -40.79
N ALA A 16 18.91 17.24 -40.30
CA ALA A 16 20.08 16.54 -40.83
C ALA A 16 20.02 15.02 -40.57
N LEU A 17 19.53 14.59 -39.40
CA LEU A 17 19.37 13.18 -39.07
C LEU A 17 18.33 12.51 -39.97
N LEU A 18 17.17 13.14 -40.15
CA LEU A 18 16.13 12.67 -41.08
C LEU A 18 16.66 12.55 -42.51
N HIS A 19 17.44 13.52 -42.97
CA HIS A 19 18.02 13.46 -44.30
C HIS A 19 19.02 12.30 -44.47
N VAL A 20 19.85 12.02 -43.46
CA VAL A 20 20.75 10.85 -43.47
C VAL A 20 19.96 9.53 -43.47
N GLN A 21 18.85 9.46 -42.73
CA GLN A 21 17.94 8.30 -42.77
C GLN A 21 17.30 8.10 -44.13
N GLU A 22 16.87 9.18 -44.78
CA GLU A 22 16.29 9.15 -46.12
C GLU A 22 17.30 8.66 -47.16
N ILE A 23 18.53 9.20 -47.15
CA ILE A 23 19.62 8.74 -48.04
C ILE A 23 19.88 7.25 -47.82
N HIS A 24 20.04 6.82 -46.56
CA HIS A 24 20.26 5.41 -46.22
C HIS A 24 19.11 4.51 -46.74
N SER A 25 17.86 4.95 -46.63
CA SER A 25 16.71 4.22 -47.17
C SER A 25 16.75 4.14 -48.69
N ASN A 26 17.03 5.26 -49.37
CA ASN A 26 17.10 5.35 -50.82
C ASN A 26 18.24 4.48 -51.40
N CYS A 27 19.35 4.31 -50.67
CA CYS A 27 20.42 3.39 -51.06
C CYS A 27 19.93 1.94 -51.23
N LYS A 28 18.86 1.51 -50.56
CA LYS A 28 18.27 0.18 -50.77
C LYS A 28 17.76 -0.03 -52.20
N VAL A 29 17.33 1.04 -52.87
CA VAL A 29 16.92 1.00 -54.28
C VAL A 29 18.13 0.80 -55.19
N LEU A 30 19.26 1.45 -54.88
CA LEU A 30 20.51 1.31 -55.63
C LEU A 30 21.11 -0.11 -55.55
N LEU A 31 20.82 -0.85 -54.48
CA LEU A 31 21.22 -2.26 -54.37
C LEU A 31 20.51 -3.17 -55.39
N ARG A 32 19.39 -2.72 -55.96
CA ARG A 32 18.64 -3.44 -57.00
C ARG A 32 19.06 -3.05 -58.42
N THR A 33 19.97 -2.10 -58.57
CA THR A 33 20.47 -1.62 -59.88
C THR A 33 21.93 -2.02 -60.11
N HIS A 34 22.53 -1.61 -61.21
CA HIS A 34 23.94 -1.88 -61.53
C HIS A 34 24.95 -1.12 -60.64
N HIS A 35 24.49 -0.26 -59.72
CA HIS A 35 25.35 0.56 -58.85
C HIS A 35 25.45 0.02 -57.42
N GLN A 36 25.44 -1.31 -57.25
CA GLN A 36 25.40 -1.96 -55.93
C GLN A 36 26.57 -1.56 -55.03
N ARG A 37 27.80 -1.52 -55.56
CA ARG A 37 29.00 -1.18 -54.78
C ARG A 37 28.94 0.24 -54.20
N ALA A 38 28.60 1.23 -55.02
CA ALA A 38 28.40 2.61 -54.57
C ALA A 38 27.23 2.71 -53.58
N GLY A 39 26.17 1.92 -53.79
CA GLY A 39 25.04 1.82 -52.86
C GLY A 39 25.45 1.29 -51.48
N LEU A 40 26.31 0.27 -51.42
CA LEU A 40 26.84 -0.28 -50.17
C LEU A 40 27.78 0.70 -49.45
N GLU A 41 28.71 1.33 -50.18
CA GLU A 41 29.65 2.31 -49.62
C GLU A 41 28.90 3.53 -49.04
N LEU A 42 27.87 4.03 -49.73
CA LEU A 42 27.02 5.11 -49.21
C LEU A 42 26.19 4.66 -48.01
N MET A 43 25.65 3.44 -48.03
CA MET A 43 24.87 2.90 -46.92
C MET A 43 25.70 2.84 -45.65
N ASP A 44 26.91 2.28 -45.72
CA ASP A 44 27.86 2.18 -44.60
C ASP A 44 28.23 3.57 -44.05
N MET A 45 28.55 4.52 -44.94
CA MET A 45 28.84 5.90 -44.53
C MET A 45 27.63 6.58 -43.83
N MET A 46 26.41 6.36 -44.32
CA MET A 46 25.21 6.89 -43.65
C MET A 46 24.95 6.20 -42.31
N SER A 47 25.22 4.90 -42.17
CA SER A 47 25.11 4.18 -40.90
C SER A 47 26.03 4.76 -39.84
N VAL A 48 27.29 5.03 -40.18
CA VAL A 48 28.26 5.69 -39.27
C VAL A 48 27.76 7.06 -38.81
N TYR A 49 27.18 7.85 -39.73
CA TYR A 49 26.60 9.15 -39.35
C TYR A 49 25.36 9.03 -38.45
N GLN A 50 24.52 8.02 -38.67
CA GLN A 50 23.38 7.77 -37.78
C GLN A 50 23.84 7.35 -36.39
N GLU A 51 24.77 6.41 -36.28
CA GLU A 51 25.28 5.93 -34.99
C GLU A 51 25.87 7.07 -34.16
N GLY A 52 26.76 7.88 -34.75
CA GLY A 52 27.34 9.03 -34.06
C GLY A 52 26.29 10.08 -33.66
N ALA A 53 25.27 10.30 -34.49
CA ALA A 53 24.18 11.21 -34.17
C ALA A 53 23.32 10.70 -33.00
N TYR A 54 22.94 9.41 -32.99
CA TYR A 54 22.14 8.84 -31.92
C TYR A 54 22.90 8.72 -30.59
N GLU A 55 24.20 8.42 -30.62
CA GLU A 55 25.03 8.41 -29.41
C GLU A 55 25.08 9.82 -28.78
N ARG A 56 25.27 10.84 -29.60
CA ARG A 56 25.24 12.24 -29.16
C ARG A 56 23.87 12.66 -28.66
N LEU A 57 22.80 12.24 -29.33
CA LEU A 57 21.43 12.48 -28.89
C LEU A 57 21.15 11.85 -27.52
N CYS A 58 21.58 10.60 -27.27
CA CYS A 58 21.41 9.99 -25.95
C CYS A 58 22.21 10.74 -24.88
N ARG A 59 23.47 11.11 -25.13
CA ARG A 59 24.27 11.91 -24.18
C ARG A 59 23.58 13.24 -23.83
N TRP A 60 23.05 13.92 -24.83
CA TRP A 60 22.33 15.18 -24.60
C TRP A 60 21.05 14.97 -23.79
N VAL A 61 20.24 13.95 -24.12
CA VAL A 61 19.03 13.59 -23.34
C VAL A 61 19.39 13.31 -21.89
N GLN A 62 20.47 12.56 -21.64
CA GLN A 62 20.94 12.29 -20.28
C GLN A 62 21.30 13.57 -19.52
N VAL A 63 21.99 14.53 -20.16
CA VAL A 63 22.33 15.81 -19.55
C VAL A 63 21.07 16.64 -19.29
N GLU A 64 20.15 16.67 -20.25
CA GLU A 64 18.92 17.45 -20.14
C GLU A 64 18.00 16.91 -19.04
N CYS A 65 17.94 15.59 -18.85
CA CYS A 65 17.21 14.97 -17.75
C CYS A 65 17.89 15.15 -16.38
N LYS A 66 19.15 15.62 -16.30
CA LYS A 66 19.82 15.95 -15.02
C LYS A 66 19.43 17.33 -14.49
N LYS A 67 19.26 18.30 -15.38
CA LYS A 67 18.82 19.67 -15.05
C LYS A 67 17.53 19.75 -14.20
N PRO A 68 16.47 18.96 -14.47
CA PRO A 68 15.24 18.97 -13.70
C PRO A 68 15.33 18.33 -12.30
N GLY A 69 16.51 17.90 -11.86
CA GLY A 69 16.69 17.19 -10.58
C GLY A 69 16.53 18.04 -9.32
N ASP A 70 16.37 19.37 -9.44
CA ASP A 70 16.35 20.31 -8.30
C ASP A 70 15.07 21.17 -8.23
N THR A 71 14.12 20.97 -9.15
CA THR A 71 12.84 21.68 -9.19
C THR A 71 11.67 20.72 -8.98
N ASP A 72 10.73 21.11 -8.12
CA ASP A 72 9.56 20.29 -7.74
C ASP A 72 8.59 20.01 -8.90
N ASN A 73 8.70 20.75 -10.01
CA ASN A 73 7.92 20.51 -11.21
C ASN A 73 8.75 20.81 -12.47
N PRO A 74 9.46 19.81 -13.01
CA PRO A 74 10.27 20.03 -14.20
C PRO A 74 9.42 19.98 -15.49
N GLU A 75 9.25 21.13 -16.13
CA GLU A 75 8.66 21.21 -17.46
C GLU A 75 9.57 20.53 -18.49
N VAL A 76 9.06 19.49 -19.16
CA VAL A 76 9.79 18.79 -20.22
C VAL A 76 9.75 19.65 -21.49
N SER A 77 10.92 20.12 -21.94
CA SER A 77 11.03 20.94 -23.15
C SER A 77 10.58 20.17 -24.40
N GLU A 78 10.00 20.87 -25.37
CA GLU A 78 9.58 20.25 -26.65
C GLU A 78 10.75 19.63 -27.42
N LEU A 79 11.97 20.19 -27.28
CA LEU A 79 13.19 19.60 -27.84
C LEU A 79 13.52 18.25 -27.18
N LEU A 80 13.37 18.13 -25.86
CA LEU A 80 13.59 16.88 -25.14
C LEU A 80 12.56 15.82 -25.53
N LYS A 81 11.27 16.18 -25.63
CA LYS A 81 10.22 15.27 -26.15
C LYS A 81 10.56 14.75 -27.55
N LYS A 82 10.98 15.65 -28.44
CA LYS A 82 11.40 15.29 -29.81
C LYS A 82 12.63 14.39 -29.84
N ALA A 83 13.61 14.64 -28.97
CA ALA A 83 14.81 13.81 -28.84
C ALA A 83 14.47 12.38 -28.38
N VAL A 84 13.63 12.24 -27.34
CA VAL A 84 13.18 10.94 -26.85
C VAL A 84 12.36 10.20 -27.89
N ARG A 85 11.46 10.90 -28.61
CA ARG A 85 10.67 10.31 -29.70
C ARG A 85 11.57 9.75 -30.81
N CYS A 86 12.66 10.43 -31.14
CA CYS A 86 13.65 9.95 -32.11
C CYS A 86 14.46 8.74 -31.57
N LEU A 87 14.82 8.73 -30.28
CA LEU A 87 15.53 7.60 -29.68
C LEU A 87 14.68 6.31 -29.64
N LYS A 88 13.35 6.41 -29.56
CA LYS A 88 12.46 5.23 -29.63
C LYS A 88 12.62 4.41 -30.92
N GLU A 89 13.06 5.03 -32.01
CA GLU A 89 13.39 4.32 -33.27
C GLU A 89 14.61 3.38 -33.14
N ARG A 90 15.33 3.47 -32.02
CA ARG A 90 16.48 2.63 -31.65
C ARG A 90 16.27 2.06 -30.24
N PRO A 91 15.52 0.94 -30.10
CA PRO A 91 15.09 0.40 -28.81
C PRO A 91 16.22 0.16 -27.78
N VAL A 92 17.41 -0.25 -28.24
CA VAL A 92 18.58 -0.48 -27.38
C VAL A 92 19.05 0.82 -26.73
N LEU A 93 19.18 1.89 -27.51
CA LEU A 93 19.61 3.19 -27.00
C LEU A 93 18.53 3.81 -26.12
N PHE A 94 17.27 3.73 -26.55
CA PHE A 94 16.14 4.21 -25.73
C PHE A 94 16.11 3.55 -24.36
N LYS A 95 16.24 2.21 -24.30
CA LYS A 95 16.28 1.47 -23.03
C LYS A 95 17.42 1.95 -22.13
N TYR A 96 18.63 2.13 -22.69
CA TYR A 96 19.76 2.66 -21.95
C TYR A 96 19.51 4.07 -21.40
N CYS A 97 18.98 4.99 -22.23
CA CYS A 97 18.69 6.34 -21.74
C CYS A 97 17.55 6.32 -20.68
N ALA A 98 16.54 5.44 -20.81
CA ALA A 98 15.46 5.29 -19.82
C ALA A 98 15.96 4.75 -18.46
N GLU A 99 16.88 3.77 -18.47
CA GLU A 99 17.52 3.26 -17.25
C GLU A 99 18.34 4.36 -16.53
N GLU A 100 19.09 5.17 -17.27
CA GLU A 100 19.85 6.29 -16.70
C GLU A 100 18.93 7.37 -16.11
N VAL A 101 17.84 7.71 -16.80
CA VAL A 101 16.82 8.63 -16.26
C VAL A 101 16.23 8.06 -14.96
N ALA A 102 15.87 6.77 -14.94
CA ALA A 102 15.36 6.11 -13.76
C ALA A 102 16.34 6.18 -12.58
N ASN A 103 17.63 5.90 -12.80
CA ASN A 103 18.67 5.97 -11.77
C ASN A 103 18.89 7.41 -11.24
N MET A 104 18.82 8.42 -12.12
CA MET A 104 18.96 9.81 -11.72
C MET A 104 17.77 10.29 -10.89
N ARG A 105 16.55 10.00 -11.34
CA ARG A 105 15.30 10.32 -10.62
C ARG A 105 15.22 9.57 -9.30
N HIS A 106 15.63 8.30 -9.26
CA HIS A 106 15.79 7.52 -8.02
C HIS A 106 16.62 8.27 -6.98
N HIS A 107 17.80 8.77 -7.35
CA HIS A 107 18.66 9.51 -6.41
C HIS A 107 18.06 10.85 -5.99
N ALA A 108 17.37 11.55 -6.89
CA ALA A 108 16.69 12.80 -6.57
C ALA A 108 15.53 12.55 -5.58
N LEU A 109 14.64 11.61 -5.89
CA LEU A 109 13.51 11.23 -5.04
C LEU A 109 13.97 10.75 -3.67
N PHE A 110 15.02 9.91 -3.62
CA PHE A 110 15.59 9.48 -2.35
C PHE A 110 16.05 10.67 -1.49
N ARG A 111 16.79 11.62 -2.07
CA ARG A 111 17.23 12.83 -1.34
C ARG A 111 16.05 13.68 -0.89
N GLN A 112 15.05 13.87 -1.75
CA GLN A 112 13.84 14.63 -1.42
C GLN A 112 13.06 13.96 -0.28
N PHE A 113 12.92 12.64 -0.30
CA PHE A 113 12.24 11.91 0.77
C PHE A 113 12.97 12.04 2.11
N ILE A 114 14.30 11.85 2.12
CA ILE A 114 15.10 12.06 3.34
C ILE A 114 15.02 13.51 3.82
N SER A 115 15.02 14.49 2.91
CA SER A 115 14.84 15.89 3.27
C SER A 115 13.46 16.14 3.88
N ALA A 116 12.38 15.60 3.30
CA ALA A 116 11.04 15.72 3.83
C ALA A 116 10.92 15.10 5.23
N LEU A 117 11.58 13.96 5.47
CA LEU A 117 11.64 13.32 6.79
C LEU A 117 12.38 14.19 7.82
N THR A 118 13.57 14.68 7.49
CA THR A 118 14.55 15.22 8.47
C THR A 118 14.62 16.75 8.54
N ARG A 119 14.36 17.44 7.42
CA ARG A 119 14.54 18.90 7.26
C ARG A 119 13.22 19.63 6.95
N GLY A 120 12.26 18.95 6.34
CA GLY A 120 11.04 19.58 5.81
C GLY A 120 11.28 20.24 4.45
N GLY A 121 10.35 21.10 4.06
CA GLY A 121 10.42 21.86 2.80
C GLY A 121 11.34 23.08 2.86
N PRO A 122 11.48 23.82 1.75
CA PRO A 122 12.30 25.02 1.67
C PRO A 122 11.96 26.04 2.77
N GLY A 123 12.96 26.47 3.53
CA GLY A 123 12.75 27.37 4.68
C GLY A 123 12.17 26.70 5.94
N GLY A 124 12.16 25.35 5.99
CA GLY A 124 11.65 24.58 7.14
C GLY A 124 10.13 24.41 7.15
N LEU A 125 9.46 24.73 6.03
CA LEU A 125 8.02 24.58 5.83
C LEU A 125 7.74 23.78 4.53
N PRO A 126 6.88 22.74 4.58
CA PRO A 126 6.29 22.14 5.78
C PRO A 126 7.40 21.58 6.70
N ARG A 127 7.09 21.47 8.00
CA ARG A 127 8.03 20.98 9.00
C ARG A 127 8.48 19.54 8.67
N PRO A 128 9.67 19.11 9.12
CA PRO A 128 10.11 17.72 8.96
C PRO A 128 9.07 16.73 9.46
N ILE A 129 8.79 15.68 8.70
CA ILE A 129 7.79 14.66 9.07
C ILE A 129 8.15 14.00 10.41
N GLU A 130 9.45 13.87 10.72
CA GLU A 130 9.95 13.31 11.98
C GLU A 130 9.50 14.05 13.24
N VAL A 131 9.12 15.33 13.15
CA VAL A 131 8.59 16.06 14.32
C VAL A 131 7.28 15.45 14.83
N HIS A 132 6.58 14.69 14.00
CA HIS A 132 5.33 14.00 14.32
C HIS A 132 5.54 12.57 14.83
N ALA A 133 6.77 12.09 15.04
CA ALA A 133 7.03 10.70 15.44
C ALA A 133 6.33 10.26 16.75
N HIS A 134 5.93 11.20 17.60
CA HIS A 134 5.16 10.96 18.83
C HIS A 134 3.68 10.62 18.56
N ASP A 135 3.17 10.91 17.36
CA ASP A 135 1.84 10.56 16.89
C ASP A 135 1.97 9.55 15.74
N PRO A 136 1.89 8.24 16.02
CA PRO A 136 2.06 7.19 15.03
C PRO A 136 1.18 7.33 13.78
N LEU A 137 -0.09 7.72 13.94
CA LEU A 137 -1.03 7.78 12.83
C LEU A 137 -0.69 8.92 11.89
N ARG A 138 -0.39 10.09 12.45
CA ARG A 138 0.05 11.24 11.68
C ARG A 138 1.39 10.97 11.02
N TYR A 139 2.36 10.42 11.75
CA TYR A 139 3.70 10.17 11.22
C TYR A 139 3.69 9.22 10.02
N VAL A 140 3.01 8.08 10.15
CA VAL A 140 2.88 7.12 9.04
C VAL A 140 2.02 7.67 7.91
N GLY A 141 0.94 8.39 8.24
CA GLY A 141 0.07 9.05 7.26
C GLY A 141 0.81 10.10 6.43
N ASP A 142 1.63 10.96 7.06
CA ASP A 142 2.42 11.99 6.39
C ASP A 142 3.46 11.35 5.45
N MET A 143 4.11 10.25 5.86
CA MET A 143 5.04 9.52 4.99
C MET A 143 4.35 8.92 3.76
N LEU A 144 3.20 8.27 3.95
CA LEU A 144 2.41 7.68 2.86
C LEU A 144 1.86 8.75 1.92
N GLY A 145 1.36 9.86 2.47
CA GLY A 145 0.88 11.00 1.69
C GLY A 145 1.99 11.62 0.83
N TRP A 146 3.19 11.77 1.40
CA TRP A 146 4.35 12.24 0.64
C TRP A 146 4.71 11.29 -0.50
N LEU A 147 4.77 9.98 -0.24
CA LEU A 147 5.08 8.96 -1.25
C LEU A 147 4.05 8.94 -2.38
N HIS A 148 2.77 9.03 -2.03
CA HIS A 148 1.68 9.09 -3.00
C HIS A 148 1.74 10.34 -3.87
N GLN A 149 2.00 11.52 -3.27
CA GLN A 149 2.17 12.76 -4.03
C GLN A 149 3.37 12.70 -4.97
N ALA A 150 4.52 12.22 -4.47
CA ALA A 150 5.72 12.05 -5.28
C ALA A 150 5.46 11.09 -6.45
N LEU A 151 4.70 10.01 -6.22
CA LEU A 151 4.35 9.06 -7.26
C LEU A 151 3.49 9.70 -8.35
N ALA A 152 2.51 10.52 -7.98
CA ALA A 152 1.72 11.26 -8.96
C ALA A 152 2.60 12.18 -9.82
N SER A 153 3.50 12.94 -9.20
CA SER A 153 4.41 13.85 -9.91
C SER A 153 5.41 13.12 -10.81
N GLU A 154 6.03 12.03 -10.36
CA GLU A 154 6.93 11.23 -11.20
C GLU A 154 6.17 10.58 -12.36
N ARG A 155 4.96 10.08 -12.12
CA ARG A 155 4.12 9.49 -13.16
C ARG A 155 3.82 10.48 -14.27
N GLU A 156 3.47 11.72 -13.92
CA GLU A 156 3.23 12.81 -14.87
C GLU A 156 4.50 13.17 -15.66
N LEU A 157 5.64 13.30 -14.98
CA LEU A 157 6.92 13.59 -15.61
C LEU A 157 7.35 12.49 -16.60
N ILE A 158 7.29 11.23 -16.20
CA ILE A 158 7.67 10.10 -17.04
C ILE A 158 6.68 9.95 -18.20
N ALA A 159 5.40 10.24 -18.01
CA ALA A 159 4.42 10.27 -19.10
C ALA A 159 4.77 11.38 -20.11
N ALA A 160 5.09 12.59 -19.63
CA ALA A 160 5.49 13.69 -20.50
C ALA A 160 6.79 13.42 -21.27
N LEU A 161 7.71 12.64 -20.70
CA LEU A 161 8.99 12.31 -21.32
C LEU A 161 8.88 11.12 -22.29
N LEU A 162 8.26 10.03 -21.86
CA LEU A 162 8.24 8.76 -22.58
C LEU A 162 7.00 8.57 -23.45
N ASP A 163 5.91 9.30 -23.23
CA ASP A 163 4.70 9.21 -24.07
C ASP A 163 4.06 10.59 -24.31
N PRO A 164 4.76 11.50 -25.04
CA PRO A 164 4.29 12.86 -25.26
C PRO A 164 2.99 12.94 -26.08
N ASP A 165 2.63 11.89 -26.83
CA ASP A 165 1.48 11.86 -27.73
C ASP A 165 0.18 11.43 -27.00
N ALA A 166 0.28 10.79 -25.82
CA ALA A 166 -0.88 10.45 -24.98
C ALA A 166 -1.52 11.67 -24.29
N ILE A 167 -0.77 12.76 -24.11
CA ILE A 167 -1.21 13.96 -23.38
C ILE A 167 -1.98 14.93 -24.30
N SER A 168 -1.76 14.88 -25.62
CA SER A 168 -2.43 15.75 -26.59
C SER A 168 -3.87 15.34 -26.94
N ASP A 169 -4.31 14.12 -26.57
CA ASP A 169 -5.64 13.59 -26.90
C ASP A 169 -6.60 13.57 -25.67
N SER A 170 -6.15 14.04 -24.50
CA SER A 170 -6.93 14.05 -23.27
C SER A 170 -7.65 15.39 -23.05
N GLY A 171 -8.81 15.56 -23.70
CA GLY A 171 -9.85 16.48 -23.22
C GLY A 171 -10.46 16.01 -21.89
N PRO A 172 -11.02 16.91 -21.06
CA PRO A 172 -11.48 16.58 -19.71
C PRO A 172 -12.86 15.92 -19.74
N ALA A 173 -12.97 14.69 -20.24
CA ALA A 173 -14.09 13.77 -19.99
C ALA A 173 -13.90 12.47 -20.80
N ASN A 174 -13.18 11.49 -20.25
CA ASN A 174 -13.50 10.05 -20.32
C ASN A 174 -12.27 9.21 -19.97
N HIS A 175 -12.10 8.91 -18.69
CA HIS A 175 -11.45 7.66 -18.30
C HIS A 175 -12.36 6.49 -18.66
N ARG A 176 -12.33 6.08 -19.93
CA ARG A 176 -12.71 4.73 -20.33
C ARG A 176 -11.62 4.20 -21.25
N HIS A 177 -10.67 3.53 -20.59
CA HIS A 177 -9.86 2.43 -21.09
C HIS A 177 -10.24 2.01 -22.53
N SER A 178 -9.62 2.64 -23.53
CA SER A 178 -9.61 2.14 -24.91
C SER A 178 -8.27 1.46 -25.13
N VAL A 179 -8.24 0.18 -24.81
CA VAL A 179 -7.12 -0.70 -25.16
C VAL A 179 -7.05 -0.74 -26.68
N ARG A 180 -6.11 -0.01 -27.27
CA ARG A 180 -5.61 -0.31 -28.62
C ARG A 180 -4.74 -1.56 -28.49
N GLU A 181 -5.36 -2.73 -28.63
CA GLU A 181 -4.67 -4.02 -28.65
C GLU A 181 -3.77 -4.09 -29.90
N GLY A 182 -2.45 -4.15 -29.68
CA GLY A 182 -1.50 -4.42 -30.76
C GLY A 182 -0.04 -4.12 -30.42
N ASP A 183 0.26 -3.05 -29.67
CA ASP A 183 1.66 -2.61 -29.39
C ASP A 183 1.82 -1.88 -28.03
N SER A 184 0.72 -1.73 -27.28
CA SER A 184 0.60 -0.94 -26.05
C SER A 184 1.15 -1.64 -24.79
N SER A 185 1.25 -2.98 -24.79
CA SER A 185 1.72 -3.75 -23.63
C SER A 185 3.21 -3.53 -23.32
N LYS A 186 4.01 -3.17 -24.32
CA LYS A 186 5.45 -2.96 -24.17
C LYS A 186 5.77 -1.58 -23.57
N GLY A 187 5.04 -0.54 -23.99
CA GLY A 187 5.19 0.82 -23.46
C GLY A 187 4.76 0.93 -22.00
N GLU A 188 3.69 0.24 -21.61
CA GLU A 188 3.21 0.19 -20.23
C GLU A 188 4.21 -0.57 -19.31
N SER A 189 4.90 -1.59 -19.84
CA SER A 189 5.96 -2.30 -19.11
C SER A 189 7.22 -1.45 -18.90
N ASP A 190 7.63 -0.67 -19.90
CA ASP A 190 8.80 0.23 -19.78
C ASP A 190 8.50 1.38 -18.80
N PHE A 191 7.28 1.91 -18.82
CA PHE A 191 6.80 2.93 -17.90
C PHE A 191 6.82 2.47 -16.45
N THR A 192 6.23 1.29 -16.19
CA THR A 192 6.17 0.70 -14.86
C THR A 192 7.56 0.37 -14.34
N PHE A 193 8.45 -0.15 -15.19
CA PHE A 193 9.84 -0.43 -14.84
C PHE A 193 10.60 0.83 -14.39
N VAL A 194 10.47 1.94 -15.12
CA VAL A 194 11.13 3.20 -14.76
C VAL A 194 10.62 3.71 -13.41
N LEU A 195 9.30 3.71 -13.18
CA LEU A 195 8.74 4.17 -11.91
C LEU A 195 9.12 3.25 -10.74
N ASP A 196 9.08 1.93 -10.91
CA ASP A 196 9.49 0.98 -9.86
C ASP A 196 10.94 1.23 -9.42
N ARG A 197 11.84 1.43 -10.40
CA ARG A 197 13.25 1.77 -10.14
C ARG A 197 13.41 3.09 -9.40
N ILE A 198 12.60 4.10 -9.72
CA ILE A 198 12.62 5.41 -9.05
C ILE A 198 12.24 5.27 -7.57
N PHE A 199 11.19 4.50 -7.25
CA PHE A 199 10.67 4.38 -5.88
C PHE A 199 11.41 3.36 -5.00
N GLU A 200 12.22 2.48 -5.59
CA GLU A 200 13.02 1.48 -4.87
C GLU A 200 13.82 2.11 -3.71
N GLY A 201 14.39 3.30 -3.91
CA GLY A 201 15.23 3.99 -2.93
C GLY A 201 14.49 4.45 -1.68
N ALA A 202 13.19 4.75 -1.79
CA ALA A 202 12.37 5.21 -0.68
C ALA A 202 11.88 4.05 0.22
N CYS A 203 11.90 2.82 -0.28
CA CYS A 203 11.35 1.65 0.42
C CYS A 203 12.03 1.39 1.77
N ARG A 204 13.36 1.37 1.80
CA ARG A 204 14.13 1.13 3.03
C ARG A 204 13.92 2.19 4.13
N PRO A 205 14.09 3.50 3.87
CA PRO A 205 13.87 4.52 4.90
C PRO A 205 12.42 4.52 5.39
N PHE A 206 11.43 4.36 4.50
CA PHE A 206 10.03 4.23 4.89
C PHE A 206 9.81 3.04 5.83
N LYS A 207 10.28 1.85 5.41
CA LYS A 207 10.16 0.61 6.19
C LYS A 207 10.72 0.74 7.59
N VAL A 208 11.96 1.23 7.73
CA VAL A 208 12.62 1.38 9.02
C VAL A 208 11.81 2.27 9.97
N ARG A 209 11.25 3.39 9.48
CA ARG A 209 10.48 4.31 10.32
C ARG A 209 9.15 3.71 10.77
N VAL A 210 8.45 2.99 9.90
CA VAL A 210 7.21 2.29 10.29
C VAL A 210 7.52 1.14 11.27
N GLU A 211 8.59 0.38 11.06
CA GLU A 211 9.02 -0.67 12.00
C GLU A 211 9.37 -0.10 13.38
N GLN A 212 10.01 1.07 13.44
CA GLN A 212 10.29 1.79 14.71
C GLN A 212 8.99 2.19 15.42
N VAL A 213 7.97 2.63 14.69
CA VAL A 213 6.63 2.91 15.26
C VAL A 213 6.03 1.65 15.86
N LEU A 214 6.18 0.48 15.23
CA LEU A 214 5.70 -0.78 15.80
C LEU A 214 6.50 -1.20 17.04
N GLN A 215 7.81 -0.91 17.06
CA GLN A 215 8.68 -1.19 18.21
C GLN A 215 8.36 -0.32 19.44
N SER A 216 7.79 0.87 19.25
CA SER A 216 7.36 1.74 20.35
C SER A 216 6.09 1.28 21.06
N GLN A 217 5.60 0.06 20.79
CA GLN A 217 4.42 -0.56 21.39
C GLN A 217 3.16 0.32 21.28
N PRO A 218 2.68 0.60 20.05
CA PRO A 218 1.48 1.39 19.86
C PRO A 218 0.27 0.71 20.50
N SER A 219 -0.74 1.51 20.84
CA SER A 219 -1.98 0.97 21.42
C SER A 219 -2.69 0.04 20.41
N LEU A 220 -3.59 -0.80 20.93
CA LEU A 220 -4.38 -1.72 20.11
C LEU A 220 -5.14 -0.98 19.00
N ILE A 221 -5.81 0.12 19.36
CA ILE A 221 -6.58 0.94 18.41
C ILE A 221 -5.65 1.59 17.39
N VAL A 222 -4.50 2.12 17.80
CA VAL A 222 -3.53 2.71 16.88
C VAL A 222 -2.99 1.68 15.90
N SER A 223 -2.66 0.47 16.36
CA SER A 223 -2.22 -0.64 15.49
C SER A 223 -3.29 -1.01 14.47
N TYR A 224 -4.55 -1.09 14.89
CA TYR A 224 -5.67 -1.36 13.97
C TYR A 224 -5.82 -0.27 12.91
N LYS A 225 -5.80 1.00 13.34
CA LYS A 225 -5.89 2.16 12.45
C LYS A 225 -4.73 2.22 11.45
N LEU A 226 -3.49 1.99 11.90
CA LEU A 226 -2.31 1.94 11.04
C LEU A 226 -2.41 0.83 9.98
N SER A 227 -2.91 -0.35 10.35
CA SER A 227 -3.12 -1.45 9.41
C SER A 227 -4.07 -1.05 8.28
N ASN A 228 -5.18 -0.38 8.62
CA ASN A 228 -6.16 0.10 7.64
C ASN A 228 -5.59 1.22 6.77
N THR A 229 -4.81 2.15 7.34
CA THR A 229 -4.16 3.21 6.58
C THR A 229 -3.15 2.64 5.57
N LEU A 230 -2.31 1.70 5.98
CA LEU A 230 -1.37 1.04 5.08
C LEU A 230 -2.09 0.24 3.99
N GLU A 231 -3.20 -0.43 4.33
CA GLU A 231 -4.02 -1.15 3.36
C GLU A 231 -4.65 -0.21 2.31
N PHE A 232 -5.22 0.92 2.74
CA PHE A 232 -5.75 1.93 1.83
C PHE A 232 -4.69 2.42 0.85
N TYR A 233 -3.53 2.86 1.35
CA TYR A 233 -2.44 3.33 0.48
C TYR A 233 -1.84 2.18 -0.35
N GLY A 234 -1.86 0.95 0.16
CA GLY A 234 -1.46 -0.24 -0.60
C GLY A 234 -2.28 -0.36 -1.89
N TYR A 235 -3.61 -0.26 -1.80
CA TYR A 235 -4.47 -0.25 -2.98
C TYR A 235 -4.26 0.98 -3.86
N THR A 236 -4.27 2.19 -3.28
CA THR A 236 -4.11 3.44 -4.05
C THR A 236 -2.80 3.49 -4.83
N ILE A 237 -1.69 3.07 -4.21
CA ILE A 237 -0.38 3.04 -4.88
C ILE A 237 -0.32 1.90 -5.89
N SER A 238 -0.92 0.74 -5.63
CA SER A 238 -1.00 -0.35 -6.60
C SER A 238 -1.79 0.01 -7.85
N GLU A 239 -2.82 0.86 -7.77
CA GLU A 239 -3.54 1.37 -8.94
C GLU A 239 -2.67 2.27 -9.83
N LEU A 240 -1.68 2.97 -9.25
CA LEU A 240 -0.83 3.91 -9.97
C LEU A 240 0.49 3.29 -10.47
N LEU A 241 1.05 2.35 -9.70
CA LEU A 241 2.39 1.80 -9.90
C LEU A 241 2.38 0.31 -10.28
N GLY A 242 1.28 -0.40 -10.04
CA GLY A 242 1.18 -1.86 -10.22
C GLY A 242 1.51 -2.66 -8.96
N VAL A 243 0.93 -3.86 -8.86
CA VAL A 243 0.94 -4.69 -7.63
C VAL A 243 2.32 -5.28 -7.29
N ASP A 244 3.13 -5.61 -8.29
CA ASP A 244 4.40 -6.34 -8.12
C ASP A 244 5.63 -5.44 -7.99
N THR A 245 5.45 -4.20 -7.53
CA THR A 245 6.52 -3.20 -7.40
C THR A 245 7.12 -3.15 -6.00
N ALA A 246 8.36 -2.68 -5.89
CA ALA A 246 9.11 -2.65 -4.63
C ALA A 246 8.38 -1.87 -3.54
N LEU A 247 7.78 -0.73 -3.90
CA LEU A 247 7.02 0.11 -2.98
C LEU A 247 5.73 -0.57 -2.52
N CYS A 248 4.94 -1.14 -3.43
CA CYS A 248 3.73 -1.88 -3.09
C CYS A 248 4.04 -3.05 -2.15
N ASN A 249 5.04 -3.87 -2.49
CA ASN A 249 5.49 -4.99 -1.67
C ASN A 249 5.93 -4.54 -0.27
N THR A 250 6.60 -3.39 -0.16
CA THR A 250 7.00 -2.81 1.13
C THR A 250 5.78 -2.40 1.96
N ILE A 251 4.80 -1.72 1.37
CA ILE A 251 3.58 -1.28 2.07
C ILE A 251 2.77 -2.49 2.55
N TRP A 252 2.57 -3.51 1.70
CA TRP A 252 1.87 -4.73 2.08
C TRP A 252 2.59 -5.50 3.20
N SER A 253 3.92 -5.60 3.14
CA SER A 253 4.72 -6.21 4.21
C SER A 253 4.57 -5.48 5.55
N LEU A 254 4.55 -4.15 5.53
CA LEU A 254 4.33 -3.33 6.73
C LEU A 254 2.90 -3.43 7.25
N ARG A 255 1.91 -3.50 6.35
CA ARG A 255 0.51 -3.74 6.69
C ARG A 255 0.36 -5.06 7.45
N ASP A 256 0.99 -6.13 6.96
CA ASP A 256 0.96 -7.44 7.61
C ASP A 256 1.75 -7.46 8.94
N ALA A 257 2.86 -6.71 9.04
CA ALA A 257 3.56 -6.51 10.31
C ALA A 257 2.67 -5.80 11.35
N THR A 258 1.96 -4.76 10.92
CA THR A 258 1.05 -3.99 11.77
C THR A 258 -0.15 -4.83 12.22
N GLN A 259 -0.73 -5.61 11.31
CA GLN A 259 -1.82 -6.53 11.63
C GLN A 259 -1.38 -7.61 12.62
N ARG A 260 -0.16 -8.16 12.45
CA ARG A 260 0.42 -9.10 13.43
C ARG A 260 0.59 -8.45 14.80
N THR A 261 1.10 -7.22 14.88
CA THR A 261 1.20 -6.47 16.14
C THR A 261 -0.17 -6.31 16.81
N PHE A 262 -1.20 -5.94 16.05
CA PHE A 262 -2.58 -5.86 16.54
C PHE A 262 -3.06 -7.19 17.17
N PHE A 263 -2.92 -8.31 16.47
CA PHE A 263 -3.34 -9.62 17.00
C PHE A 263 -2.49 -10.08 18.17
N ASN A 264 -1.19 -9.76 18.20
CA ASN A 264 -0.33 -10.07 19.34
C ASN A 264 -0.78 -9.32 20.61
N ILE A 265 -1.23 -8.07 20.48
CA ILE A 265 -1.78 -7.31 21.62
C ILE A 265 -3.08 -7.96 22.12
N LEU A 266 -3.99 -8.36 21.22
CA LEU A 266 -5.23 -9.07 21.58
C LEU A 266 -4.93 -10.39 22.30
N LYS A 267 -4.02 -11.20 21.73
CA LYS A 267 -3.60 -12.47 22.31
C LYS A 267 -3.04 -12.29 23.72
N SER A 268 -2.14 -11.32 23.92
CA SER A 268 -1.56 -11.01 25.23
C SER A 268 -2.62 -10.56 26.24
N ARG A 269 -3.61 -9.76 25.82
CA ARG A 269 -4.76 -9.38 26.67
C ARG A 269 -5.58 -10.60 27.08
N GLY A 270 -5.90 -11.50 26.14
CA GLY A 270 -6.63 -12.74 26.42
C GLY A 270 -5.89 -13.68 27.35
N GLU A 271 -4.59 -13.91 27.12
CA GLU A 271 -3.73 -14.73 27.98
C GLU A 271 -3.65 -14.17 29.41
N LYS A 272 -3.53 -12.84 29.54
CA LYS A 272 -3.53 -12.18 30.85
C LYS A 272 -4.87 -12.35 31.58
N LEU A 273 -5.98 -12.24 30.85
CA LEU A 273 -7.32 -12.43 31.40
C LEU A 273 -7.52 -13.86 31.93
N LEU A 274 -7.11 -14.86 31.16
CA LEU A 274 -7.21 -16.27 31.53
C LEU A 274 -6.26 -16.64 32.68
N ARG A 275 -5.07 -16.02 32.73
CA ARG A 275 -4.10 -16.26 33.81
C ARG A 275 -4.54 -15.63 35.14
N TYR A 276 -5.26 -14.51 35.09
CA TYR A 276 -5.72 -13.78 36.27
C TYR A 276 -7.21 -13.44 36.13
N PRO A 277 -8.10 -14.44 36.19
CA PRO A 277 -9.53 -14.22 36.03
C PRO A 277 -10.06 -13.35 37.19
N PRO A 278 -10.94 -12.38 36.91
CA PRO A 278 -11.58 -11.58 37.95
C PRO A 278 -12.44 -12.46 38.87
N LEU A 279 -12.56 -12.04 40.13
CA LEU A 279 -13.41 -12.75 41.08
C LEU A 279 -14.88 -12.69 40.65
N VAL A 280 -15.58 -13.82 40.79
CA VAL A 280 -17.02 -13.89 40.53
C VAL A 280 -17.76 -13.08 41.59
N ALA A 281 -18.56 -12.12 41.15
CA ALA A 281 -19.38 -11.32 42.03
C ALA A 281 -20.47 -12.19 42.72
N VAL A 282 -20.81 -11.86 43.95
CA VAL A 282 -21.76 -12.63 44.78
C VAL A 282 -23.17 -12.62 44.19
N ASP A 283 -23.52 -11.54 43.50
CA ASP A 283 -24.79 -11.34 42.80
C ASP A 283 -24.84 -11.99 41.41
N LEU A 284 -23.77 -12.67 40.99
CA LEU A 284 -23.61 -13.23 39.64
C LEU A 284 -23.71 -12.18 38.52
N SER A 285 -23.39 -10.91 38.81
CA SER A 285 -23.29 -9.87 37.78
C SER A 285 -22.20 -10.18 36.74
N PRO A 286 -22.35 -9.72 35.48
CA PRO A 286 -21.36 -9.94 34.44
C PRO A 286 -19.96 -9.42 34.83
N PRO A 287 -18.89 -10.21 34.63
CA PRO A 287 -17.54 -9.76 34.91
C PRO A 287 -17.19 -8.48 34.12
N PRO A 288 -16.41 -7.54 34.68
CA PRO A 288 -16.01 -6.30 34.00
C PRO A 288 -15.38 -6.53 32.62
N ALA A 289 -14.63 -7.63 32.47
CA ALA A 289 -14.01 -8.05 31.22
C ALA A 289 -15.01 -8.26 30.07
N VAL A 290 -16.25 -8.68 30.36
CA VAL A 290 -17.31 -8.82 29.35
C VAL A 290 -17.68 -7.44 28.79
N ARG A 291 -17.96 -6.47 29.67
CA ARG A 291 -18.31 -5.11 29.28
C ARG A 291 -17.16 -4.42 28.53
N GLU A 292 -15.93 -4.56 29.03
CA GLU A 292 -14.73 -4.00 28.40
C GLU A 292 -14.48 -4.59 27.01
N GLY A 293 -14.61 -5.91 26.86
CA GLY A 293 -14.44 -6.60 25.57
C GLY A 293 -15.48 -6.19 24.54
N VAL A 294 -16.76 -6.09 24.95
CA VAL A 294 -17.84 -5.60 24.08
C VAL A 294 -17.62 -4.15 23.68
N SER A 295 -17.24 -3.27 24.63
CA SER A 295 -16.94 -1.87 24.34
C SER A 295 -15.80 -1.72 23.35
N LEU A 296 -14.74 -2.52 23.50
CA LEU A 296 -13.60 -2.54 22.58
C LEU A 296 -14.01 -3.00 21.18
N LEU A 297 -14.83 -4.06 21.08
CA LEU A 297 -15.33 -4.54 19.80
C LEU A 297 -16.17 -3.46 19.09
N LEU A 298 -17.04 -2.77 19.83
CA LEU A 298 -17.82 -1.65 19.29
C LEU A 298 -16.93 -0.50 18.82
N GLU A 299 -15.87 -0.17 19.56
CA GLU A 299 -14.89 0.85 19.15
C GLU A 299 -14.15 0.46 17.87
N LEU A 300 -13.75 -0.81 17.71
CA LEU A 300 -13.10 -1.31 16.51
C LEU A 300 -14.02 -1.28 15.28
N ILE A 301 -15.28 -1.70 15.46
CA ILE A 301 -16.31 -1.64 14.41
C ILE A 301 -16.60 -0.19 14.02
N SER A 302 -16.78 0.70 15.00
CA SER A 302 -16.99 2.13 14.77
C SER A 302 -15.81 2.76 14.02
N THR A 303 -14.58 2.43 14.44
CA THR A 303 -13.35 2.87 13.79
C THR A 303 -13.31 2.42 12.35
N TYR A 304 -13.62 1.16 12.06
CA TYR A 304 -13.67 0.65 10.69
C TYR A 304 -14.71 1.39 9.84
N ASN A 305 -15.95 1.53 10.34
CA ASN A 305 -17.02 2.21 9.62
C ASN A 305 -16.65 3.67 9.31
N SER A 306 -15.95 4.35 10.23
CA SER A 306 -15.49 5.73 10.02
C SER A 306 -14.37 5.86 8.97
N MET A 307 -13.66 4.77 8.69
CA MET A 307 -12.56 4.72 7.72
C MET A 307 -13.00 4.28 6.32
N MET A 308 -14.28 3.95 6.12
CA MET A 308 -14.74 3.28 4.90
C MET A 308 -14.68 4.17 3.65
N VAL A 309 -13.56 4.07 2.95
CA VAL A 309 -13.48 3.78 1.52
C VAL A 309 -12.76 2.43 1.39
N SER A 310 -13.50 1.34 1.24
CA SER A 310 -12.87 0.04 0.92
C SER A 310 -12.40 0.08 -0.54
N ALA A 311 -11.13 0.42 -0.78
CA ALA A 311 -10.54 0.36 -2.12
C ALA A 311 -10.64 -1.04 -2.77
N SER A 312 -10.73 -2.10 -1.95
CA SER A 312 -10.90 -3.49 -2.39
C SER A 312 -12.34 -3.90 -2.76
N GLY A 313 -13.35 -3.12 -2.34
CA GLY A 313 -14.78 -3.52 -2.43
C GLY A 313 -15.18 -4.75 -1.58
N LYS A 314 -14.22 -5.49 -1.01
CA LYS A 314 -14.44 -6.61 -0.09
C LYS A 314 -14.51 -6.09 1.35
N GLY A 315 -15.61 -6.34 2.04
CA GLY A 315 -15.73 -6.04 3.46
C GLY A 315 -14.71 -6.83 4.29
N LEU A 316 -14.18 -6.23 5.36
CA LEU A 316 -13.31 -6.95 6.30
C LEU A 316 -14.03 -8.16 6.88
N ASN A 317 -13.35 -9.30 6.91
CA ASN A 317 -13.77 -10.42 7.73
C ASN A 317 -13.47 -10.09 9.19
N PHE A 318 -14.51 -9.77 9.96
CA PHE A 318 -14.40 -9.49 11.39
C PHE A 318 -14.32 -10.75 12.25
N ASP A 319 -14.59 -11.94 11.72
CA ASP A 319 -14.61 -13.18 12.50
C ASP A 319 -13.31 -13.39 13.31
N PRO A 320 -12.10 -13.22 12.73
CA PRO A 320 -10.86 -13.38 13.50
C PRO A 320 -10.71 -12.37 14.63
N VAL A 321 -11.20 -11.14 14.45
CA VAL A 321 -11.16 -10.08 15.46
C VAL A 321 -12.13 -10.39 16.59
N ILE A 322 -13.35 -10.81 16.24
CA ILE A 322 -14.41 -11.19 17.18
C ILE A 322 -13.93 -12.36 18.03
N SER A 323 -13.43 -13.44 17.41
CA SER A 323 -12.89 -14.60 18.12
C SER A 323 -11.73 -14.22 19.05
N ALA A 324 -10.77 -13.42 18.57
CA ALA A 324 -9.62 -13.01 19.37
C ALA A 324 -10.00 -12.19 20.63
N ILE A 325 -11.14 -11.48 20.60
CA ILE A 325 -11.64 -10.69 21.74
C ILE A 325 -12.56 -11.54 22.63
N LEU A 326 -13.53 -12.24 22.05
CA LEU A 326 -14.62 -12.88 22.80
C LEU A 326 -14.24 -14.27 23.32
N ASP A 327 -13.44 -15.06 22.61
CA ASP A 327 -13.14 -16.44 23.02
C ASP A 327 -12.44 -16.49 24.40
N PRO A 328 -11.44 -15.64 24.71
CA PRO A 328 -10.84 -15.62 26.04
C PRO A 328 -11.83 -15.21 27.14
N ILE A 329 -12.79 -14.33 26.82
CA ILE A 329 -13.82 -13.89 27.77
C ILE A 329 -14.81 -15.03 28.04
N ILE A 330 -15.23 -15.73 26.99
CA ILE A 330 -16.14 -16.89 27.11
C ILE A 330 -15.46 -17.98 27.93
N GLN A 331 -14.23 -18.33 27.60
CA GLN A 331 -13.47 -19.34 28.33
C GLN A 331 -13.26 -18.97 29.81
N MET A 332 -12.98 -17.70 30.10
CA MET A 332 -12.90 -17.20 31.48
C MET A 332 -14.23 -17.39 32.23
N CYS A 333 -15.37 -17.06 31.60
CA CYS A 333 -16.70 -17.23 32.18
C CYS A 333 -17.04 -18.71 32.43
N GLU A 334 -16.66 -19.60 31.50
CA GLU A 334 -16.86 -21.06 31.64
C GLU A 334 -16.07 -21.61 32.84
N GLN A 335 -14.78 -21.28 32.95
CA GLN A 335 -13.93 -21.69 34.07
C GLN A 335 -14.46 -21.17 35.42
N ALA A 336 -14.93 -19.93 35.45
CA ALA A 336 -15.54 -19.33 36.63
C ALA A 336 -16.83 -20.05 37.06
N ALA A 337 -17.69 -20.41 36.09
CA ALA A 337 -18.93 -21.15 36.35
C ALA A 337 -18.66 -22.56 36.88
N GLU A 338 -17.68 -23.27 36.33
CA GLU A 338 -17.25 -24.59 36.81
C GLU A 338 -16.68 -24.53 38.23
N ALA A 339 -15.85 -23.53 38.53
CA ALA A 339 -15.32 -23.31 39.87
C ALA A 339 -16.44 -23.08 40.91
N GLN A 340 -17.50 -22.34 40.56
CA GLN A 340 -18.65 -22.14 41.45
C GLN A 340 -19.47 -23.41 41.66
N LYS A 341 -19.70 -24.21 40.60
CA LYS A 341 -20.39 -25.51 40.72
C LYS A 341 -19.65 -26.44 41.69
N SER A 342 -18.32 -26.49 41.62
CA SER A 342 -17.51 -27.33 42.52
C SER A 342 -17.61 -26.92 44.00
N LYS A 343 -17.62 -25.61 44.30
CA LYS A 343 -17.83 -25.09 45.66
C LYS A 343 -19.23 -25.39 46.19
N GLY A 344 -20.26 -25.25 45.35
CA GLY A 344 -21.64 -25.60 45.70
C GLY A 344 -21.85 -27.10 45.95
N ALA A 345 -21.14 -27.96 45.21
CA ALA A 345 -21.18 -29.40 45.40
C ALA A 345 -20.52 -29.84 46.73
N LEU A 346 -19.38 -29.23 47.10
CA LEU A 346 -18.73 -29.45 48.40
C LEU A 346 -19.60 -28.95 49.57
N ALA A 347 -20.24 -27.79 49.44
CA ALA A 347 -21.16 -27.27 50.45
C ALA A 347 -22.43 -28.12 50.62
N ARG A 348 -22.93 -28.75 49.54
CA ARG A 348 -24.03 -29.73 49.61
C ARG A 348 -23.60 -31.05 50.26
N ARG A 349 -22.40 -31.54 49.96
CA ARG A 349 -21.89 -32.81 50.52
C ARG A 349 -21.58 -32.72 52.02
N GLY A 350 -21.26 -31.52 52.53
CA GLY A 350 -21.15 -31.25 53.97
C GLY A 350 -22.48 -31.12 54.71
N ARG A 351 -23.61 -31.11 53.99
CA ARG A 351 -24.96 -30.91 54.55
C ARG A 351 -25.88 -32.14 54.46
N THR A 352 -25.38 -33.28 54.00
CA THR A 352 -26.15 -34.53 53.91
C THR A 352 -25.74 -35.50 55.01
N SER A 353 -26.27 -35.28 56.22
CA SER A 353 -26.50 -36.31 57.23
C SER A 353 -27.95 -36.21 57.74
N SER A 354 -28.91 -36.41 56.84
CA SER A 354 -30.29 -36.77 57.17
C SER A 354 -31.01 -37.20 55.87
N GLU A 355 -31.50 -38.44 55.88
CA GLU A 355 -32.10 -39.19 54.77
C GLU A 355 -33.53 -38.69 54.37
N PRO A 356 -34.19 -39.25 53.31
CA PRO A 356 -34.68 -38.45 52.18
C PRO A 356 -36.21 -38.41 52.03
N ILE A 357 -36.75 -37.39 51.34
CA ILE A 357 -38.07 -37.44 50.71
C ILE A 357 -37.99 -36.80 49.32
N GLY A 358 -38.52 -37.53 48.34
CA GLY A 358 -38.35 -37.28 46.92
C GLY A 358 -39.02 -36.01 46.38
N SER A 359 -38.45 -35.49 45.30
CA SER A 359 -39.16 -34.71 44.31
C SER A 359 -38.38 -34.75 43.01
N LYS A 360 -39.00 -35.34 41.97
CA LYS A 360 -38.55 -35.23 40.59
C LYS A 360 -38.60 -33.75 40.20
N ARG A 361 -37.44 -33.17 39.87
CA ARG A 361 -37.36 -31.94 39.08
C ARG A 361 -36.39 -32.16 37.95
N ASP A 362 -36.95 -32.07 36.74
CA ASP A 362 -36.27 -32.20 35.47
C ASP A 362 -35.06 -31.26 35.40
N SER A 363 -33.87 -31.86 35.29
CA SER A 363 -32.66 -31.14 34.95
C SER A 363 -32.74 -30.73 33.49
N ILE A 364 -33.04 -29.47 33.23
CA ILE A 364 -32.75 -28.87 31.92
C ILE A 364 -31.24 -28.91 31.75
N SER A 365 -30.76 -29.85 30.95
CA SER A 365 -29.35 -29.99 30.62
C SER A 365 -28.90 -28.75 29.84
N VAL A 366 -27.97 -28.01 30.43
CA VAL A 366 -27.29 -26.86 29.82
C VAL A 366 -26.58 -27.27 28.51
N ASP A 367 -26.28 -28.55 28.33
CA ASP A 367 -25.66 -29.10 27.12
C ASP A 367 -26.57 -29.01 25.88
N ALA A 368 -27.89 -28.87 26.05
CA ALA A 368 -28.81 -28.71 24.93
C ALA A 368 -28.79 -27.30 24.31
N ILE A 369 -28.25 -26.30 25.02
CA ILE A 369 -28.18 -24.91 24.53
C ILE A 369 -26.91 -24.69 23.67
N LEU A 370 -25.88 -25.51 23.86
CA LEU A 370 -24.56 -25.34 23.21
C LEU A 370 -24.39 -26.14 21.90
N SER A 371 -25.32 -27.05 21.55
CA SER A 371 -25.12 -27.95 20.40
C SER A 371 -25.60 -27.44 19.04
N LYS A 372 -26.18 -26.23 18.96
CA LYS A 372 -26.57 -25.65 17.67
C LYS A 372 -25.52 -24.64 17.21
N LYS A 373 -24.72 -25.04 16.22
CA LYS A 373 -23.93 -24.12 15.37
C LYS A 373 -24.86 -23.02 14.84
N SER A 374 -24.93 -21.91 15.56
CA SER A 374 -25.66 -20.72 15.15
C SER A 374 -24.63 -19.68 14.73
N SER A 375 -24.83 -19.11 13.54
CA SER A 375 -24.04 -18.04 12.95
C SER A 375 -23.63 -16.99 13.99
N THR A 376 -22.42 -16.45 13.86
CA THR A 376 -21.76 -15.47 14.76
C THR A 376 -22.66 -14.29 15.13
N SER A 377 -23.58 -13.89 14.24
CA SER A 377 -24.63 -12.88 14.48
C SER A 377 -25.63 -13.26 15.58
N VAL A 378 -25.97 -14.54 15.71
CA VAL A 378 -26.88 -15.07 16.74
C VAL A 378 -26.20 -15.14 18.10
N LEU A 379 -24.90 -15.40 18.15
CA LEU A 379 -24.14 -15.40 19.41
C LEU A 379 -23.98 -13.98 19.96
N ILE A 380 -23.70 -13.00 19.08
CA ILE A 380 -23.66 -11.58 19.42
C ILE A 380 -25.05 -11.08 19.85
N MET A 381 -26.12 -11.45 19.12
CA MET A 381 -27.50 -11.15 19.53
C MET A 381 -27.87 -11.79 20.87
N LYS A 382 -27.41 -13.02 21.15
CA LYS A 382 -27.64 -13.68 22.44
C LYS A 382 -26.84 -13.04 23.58
N LEU A 383 -25.60 -12.60 23.35
CA LEU A 383 -24.82 -11.87 24.35
C LEU A 383 -25.40 -10.47 24.62
N ILE A 384 -25.82 -9.76 23.57
CA ILE A 384 -26.51 -8.47 23.69
C ILE A 384 -27.86 -8.65 24.39
N ALA A 385 -28.65 -9.65 24.04
CA ALA A 385 -29.91 -9.96 24.70
C ALA A 385 -29.71 -10.39 26.17
N PHE A 386 -28.61 -11.09 26.48
CA PHE A 386 -28.26 -11.44 27.86
C PHE A 386 -27.88 -10.19 28.68
N SER A 387 -27.06 -9.28 28.14
CA SER A 387 -26.75 -8.00 28.79
C SER A 387 -27.99 -7.12 28.98
N VAL A 388 -28.86 -7.02 27.97
CA VAL A 388 -30.07 -6.18 28.01
C VAL A 388 -31.13 -6.76 28.97
N ASN A 389 -31.28 -8.08 29.06
CA ASN A 389 -32.21 -8.68 30.04
C ASN A 389 -31.71 -8.51 31.49
N VAL A 390 -30.40 -8.56 31.73
CA VAL A 390 -29.84 -8.33 33.07
C VAL A 390 -30.04 -6.87 33.52
N ASP A 391 -29.90 -5.89 32.63
CA ASP A 391 -30.19 -4.48 32.94
C ASP A 391 -31.70 -4.18 33.12
N CYS A 392 -32.58 -4.83 32.35
CA CYS A 392 -34.04 -4.65 32.49
C CYS A 392 -34.60 -5.29 33.77
N GLN A 393 -34.01 -6.38 34.26
CA GLN A 393 -34.51 -7.07 35.45
C GLN A 393 -34.09 -6.38 36.76
N VAL A 394 -33.03 -5.56 36.72
CA VAL A 394 -32.61 -4.70 37.84
C VAL A 394 -33.46 -3.42 37.96
N ARG A 395 -34.02 -2.90 36.85
CA ARG A 395 -34.88 -1.71 36.86
C ARG A 395 -36.34 -1.95 37.23
N CYS A 396 -36.81 -3.19 37.29
CA CYS A 396 -38.19 -3.52 37.69
C CYS A 396 -38.33 -3.93 39.17
N HIS A 397 -37.24 -3.93 39.95
CA HIS A 397 -37.25 -4.28 41.39
C HIS A 397 -36.60 -3.24 42.32
N THR A 398 -36.40 -2.02 41.85
CA THR A 398 -36.31 -0.80 42.68
C THR A 398 -37.53 0.04 42.43
#